data_AF-A0A4W5LPM6-F1
#
_entry.id   AF-A0A4W5LPM6-F1
#
_cell.length_a   1.000
_cell.length_b   1.000
_cell.length_c   1.000
_cell.angle_alpha   90.00
_cell.angle_beta   90.00
_cell.angle_gamma   90.00
#
_symmetry.space_group_name_H-M   'P 1'
#
loop_
_entity.id
_entity.type
_entity.pdbx_description
1 polymer ?
#
loop_
_entity_poly.entity_id
_entity_poly.type
_entity_poly.pdbx_seq_one_letter_code
_entity_poly.pdbx_strand_id
1 'polypeptide(L)'
;MDAPVPPSQDGQTDGQTEVSADRLKEFKSSLLEVFRSAHAQSVGMNSLMESVNKDRDAPFTLTEVRAALARMQDDNQIMVADDIIFLI
;
A
#
# COMPACT_ATOMS: atom_id res chain seq x y z
N MET A 1 16.36 44.29 3.19
CA MET A 1 16.31 43.33 2.08
C MET A 1 16.80 42.02 2.65
N ASP A 2 15.86 41.22 3.17
CA ASP A 2 16.15 39.87 3.62
C ASP A 2 15.86 38.91 2.45
N ALA A 3 16.73 37.91 2.31
CA ALA A 3 16.86 37.06 1.14
C ALA A 3 15.59 36.23 0.84
N PRO A 4 15.40 35.76 -0.41
CA PRO A 4 14.32 34.83 -0.70
C PRO A 4 14.55 33.52 0.07
N VAL A 5 13.55 33.11 0.83
CA VAL A 5 13.42 31.73 1.30
C VAL A 5 13.45 30.79 0.08
N PRO A 6 14.26 29.72 0.09
CA PRO A 6 14.16 28.70 -0.95
C PRO A 6 12.78 28.02 -0.84
N PRO A 7 12.19 27.54 -1.94
CA PRO A 7 11.07 26.63 -1.84
C PRO A 7 11.59 25.36 -1.17
N SER A 8 11.15 25.08 0.05
CA SER A 8 11.30 23.77 0.66
C SER A 8 10.52 22.79 -0.22
N GLN A 9 11.24 22.07 -1.08
CA GLN A 9 10.78 20.85 -1.71
C GLN A 9 10.67 19.78 -0.61
N ASP A 10 9.61 19.84 0.18
CA ASP A 10 9.22 18.73 1.04
C ASP A 10 8.15 17.94 0.29
N GLY A 11 8.55 16.82 -0.32
CA GLY A 11 7.57 15.79 -0.74
C GLY A 11 7.83 14.99 -2.01
N GLN A 12 8.98 15.09 -2.67
CA GLN A 12 9.42 14.07 -3.64
C GLN A 12 10.75 13.53 -3.08
N THR A 13 10.90 12.27 -2.66
CA THR A 13 10.74 11.08 -3.48
C THR A 13 10.97 9.86 -2.58
N ASP A 14 9.93 9.11 -2.18
CA ASP A 14 10.12 7.76 -1.63
C ASP A 14 9.39 6.77 -2.53
N GLY A 15 10.14 6.29 -3.53
CA GLY A 15 9.93 4.96 -4.10
C GLY A 15 8.52 4.67 -4.62
N GLN A 16 8.05 5.52 -5.53
CA GLN A 16 7.05 5.22 -6.55
C GLN A 16 7.45 3.93 -7.29
N THR A 17 7.16 2.77 -6.70
CA THR A 17 6.92 1.58 -7.52
C THR A 17 5.57 1.84 -8.13
N GLU A 18 5.54 2.08 -9.43
CA GLU A 18 4.37 2.62 -10.11
C GLU A 18 3.28 1.55 -10.23
N VAL A 19 2.50 1.34 -9.16
CA VAL A 19 1.27 0.57 -9.26
C VAL A 19 0.24 1.45 -9.96
N SER A 20 -0.24 1.01 -11.13
CA SER A 20 -1.25 1.74 -11.89
C SER A 20 -2.49 2.02 -11.03
N ALA A 21 -3.18 3.13 -11.27
CA ALA A 21 -4.37 3.50 -10.49
C ALA A 21 -5.43 2.38 -10.47
N ASP A 22 -5.62 1.68 -11.60
CA ASP A 22 -6.49 0.51 -11.69
C ASP A 22 -6.04 -0.62 -10.76
N ARG A 23 -4.74 -0.98 -10.81
CA ARG A 23 -4.13 -2.01 -9.96
C ARG A 23 -4.21 -1.65 -8.48
N LEU A 24 -3.98 -0.39 -8.12
CA LEU A 24 -4.10 0.11 -6.75
C LEU A 24 -5.53 -0.02 -6.24
N LYS A 25 -6.51 0.32 -7.07
CA LYS A 25 -7.93 0.27 -6.72
C LYS A 25 -8.41 -1.16 -6.54
N GLU A 26 -8.00 -2.04 -7.45
CA GLU A 26 -8.19 -3.48 -7.35
C GLU A 26 -7.55 -4.06 -6.08
N PHE A 27 -6.31 -3.67 -5.78
CA PHE A 27 -5.61 -4.11 -4.59
C PHE A 27 -6.28 -3.61 -3.31
N LYS A 28 -6.70 -2.34 -3.25
CA LYS A 28 -7.44 -1.77 -2.11
C LYS A 28 -8.69 -2.58 -1.79
N SER A 29 -9.49 -2.90 -2.81
CA SER A 29 -10.70 -3.70 -2.64
C SER A 29 -10.38 -5.11 -2.14
N SER A 30 -9.39 -5.77 -2.73
CA SER A 30 -8.95 -7.10 -2.27
C SER A 30 -8.40 -7.05 -0.84
N LEU A 31 -7.55 -6.09 -0.51
CA LEU A 31 -6.96 -5.93 0.82
C LEU A 31 -8.04 -5.78 1.89
N LEU A 32 -9.02 -4.89 1.67
CA LEU A 32 -10.15 -4.69 2.58
C LEU A 32 -10.97 -5.97 2.74
N GLU A 33 -11.22 -6.69 1.65
CA GLU A 33 -11.91 -7.98 1.69
C GLU A 33 -11.11 -9.02 2.47
N VAL A 34 -9.79 -9.07 2.30
CA VAL A 34 -8.89 -9.96 3.04
C VAL A 34 -8.95 -9.68 4.54
N PHE A 35 -8.90 -8.42 4.97
CA PHE A 35 -9.06 -8.07 6.38
C PHE A 35 -10.43 -8.50 6.93
N ARG A 36 -11.50 -8.26 6.15
CA ARG A 36 -12.87 -8.66 6.53
C ARG A 36 -13.04 -10.17 6.59
N SER A 37 -12.44 -10.91 5.65
CA SER A 37 -12.51 -12.36 5.55
C SER A 37 -11.66 -13.04 6.63
N ALA A 38 -10.44 -12.54 6.85
CA ALA A 38 -9.57 -12.99 7.93
C ALA A 38 -10.12 -12.64 9.32
N HIS A 39 -11.13 -11.76 9.39
CA HIS A 39 -11.69 -11.23 10.63
C HIS A 39 -10.59 -10.71 11.56
N ALA A 40 -9.60 -10.05 10.97
CA ALA A 40 -8.40 -9.58 11.64
C ALA A 40 -8.16 -8.11 11.28
N GLN A 41 -7.67 -7.34 12.25
CA GLN A 41 -7.24 -5.95 12.02
C GLN A 41 -5.82 -5.89 11.44
N SER A 42 -5.13 -7.02 11.41
CA SER A 42 -3.76 -7.15 10.94
C SER A 42 -3.60 -8.38 10.07
N VAL A 43 -2.85 -8.28 8.99
CA VAL A 43 -2.56 -9.38 8.08
C VAL A 43 -1.09 -9.33 7.71
N GLY A 44 -0.42 -10.49 7.73
CA GLY A 44 0.97 -10.58 7.29
C GLY A 44 1.07 -10.51 5.76
N MET A 45 2.17 -9.96 5.25
CA MET A 45 2.46 -9.83 3.82
C MET A 45 2.26 -11.16 3.07
N ASN A 46 2.66 -12.27 3.68
CA ASN A 46 2.53 -13.60 3.05
C ASN A 46 1.05 -14.01 2.88
N SER A 47 0.23 -13.87 3.93
CA SER A 47 -1.21 -14.14 3.87
C SER A 47 -1.93 -13.15 2.96
N LEU A 48 -1.49 -11.90 2.95
CA LEU A 48 -1.99 -10.88 2.05
C LEU A 48 -1.76 -11.29 0.61
N MET A 49 -0.50 -11.59 0.25
CA MET A 49 -0.12 -12.01 -1.09
C MET A 49 -0.88 -13.23 -1.55
N GLU A 50 -0.97 -14.25 -0.71
CA GLU A 50 -1.74 -15.46 -1.03
C GLU A 50 -3.20 -15.07 -1.31
N SER A 51 -3.81 -14.25 -0.47
CA SER A 51 -5.22 -13.90 -0.60
C SER A 51 -5.52 -12.95 -1.75
N VAL A 52 -4.66 -11.97 -2.04
CA VAL A 52 -4.85 -11.05 -3.19
C VAL A 52 -4.50 -11.70 -4.52
N ASN A 53 -3.69 -12.76 -4.52
CA ASN A 53 -3.35 -13.54 -5.71
C ASN A 53 -4.23 -14.78 -5.89
N LYS A 54 -4.99 -15.15 -4.86
CA LYS A 54 -5.95 -16.25 -4.91
C LYS A 54 -7.02 -15.95 -5.96
N ASP A 55 -7.18 -16.90 -6.89
CA ASP A 55 -8.14 -16.82 -7.99
C ASP A 55 -7.96 -15.60 -8.94
N ARG A 56 -6.75 -15.00 -8.97
CA ARG A 56 -6.40 -13.94 -9.92
C ARG A 56 -5.66 -14.48 -11.14
N ASP A 57 -6.11 -14.06 -12.31
CA ASP A 57 -5.45 -14.34 -13.60
C ASP A 57 -4.08 -13.65 -13.70
N ALA A 58 -3.98 -12.45 -13.12
CA ALA A 58 -2.77 -11.65 -13.09
C ALA A 58 -2.37 -11.33 -11.64
N PRO A 59 -1.49 -12.15 -11.02
CA PRO A 59 -1.06 -11.97 -9.65
C PRO A 59 -0.24 -10.68 -9.48
N PHE A 60 -0.39 -10.06 -8.31
CA PHE A 60 0.40 -8.93 -7.85
C PHE A 60 1.80 -9.38 -7.47
N THR A 61 2.77 -8.62 -7.95
CA THR A 61 4.16 -8.76 -7.53
C THR A 61 4.40 -8.13 -6.16
N LEU A 62 5.44 -8.56 -5.45
CA LEU A 62 5.85 -7.94 -4.18
C LEU A 62 6.06 -6.43 -4.32
N THR A 63 6.62 -6.00 -5.45
CA THR A 63 6.86 -4.60 -5.73
C THR A 63 5.54 -3.83 -5.82
N GLU A 64 4.55 -4.32 -6.57
CA GLU A 64 3.21 -3.70 -6.66
C GLU A 64 2.49 -3.66 -5.32
N VAL A 65 2.51 -4.77 -4.57
CA VAL A 65 1.90 -4.86 -3.24
C VAL A 65 2.52 -3.82 -2.31
N ARG A 66 3.85 -3.75 -2.24
CA ARG A 66 4.55 -2.77 -1.40
C ARG A 66 4.23 -1.34 -1.80
N ALA A 67 4.12 -1.06 -3.09
CA ALA A 67 3.74 0.27 -3.56
C ALA A 67 2.31 0.64 -3.18
N ALA A 68 1.39 -0.31 -3.33
CA ALA A 68 0.00 -0.13 -2.97
C ALA A 68 -0.14 0.12 -1.47
N LEU A 69 0.57 -0.66 -0.65
CA LEU A 69 0.63 -0.47 0.80
C LEU A 69 1.25 0.89 1.16
N ALA A 70 2.36 1.27 0.55
CA ALA A 70 2.97 2.59 0.80
C ALA A 70 1.98 3.73 0.51
N ARG A 71 1.20 3.63 -0.56
CA ARG A 71 0.16 4.63 -0.87
C ARG A 71 -1.00 4.63 0.12
N MET A 72 -1.39 3.46 0.64
CA MET A 72 -2.43 3.37 1.66
C MET A 72 -1.95 3.87 3.03
N GLN A 73 -0.66 3.68 3.33
CA GLN A 73 0.00 4.18 4.53
C GLN A 73 0.12 5.71 4.49
N ASP A 74 0.47 6.27 3.32
CA ASP A 74 0.48 7.72 3.07
C ASP A 74 -0.92 8.35 3.22
N ASP A 75 -1.96 7.65 2.75
CA ASP A 75 -3.36 8.05 2.95
C ASP A 75 -3.85 7.79 4.40
N ASN A 76 -2.96 7.33 5.29
CA ASN A 76 -3.24 7.03 6.70
C ASN A 76 -4.39 6.02 6.90
N GLN A 77 -4.60 5.13 5.93
CA GLN A 77 -5.62 4.07 5.98
C GLN A 77 -5.07 2.78 6.63
N ILE A 78 -3.75 2.61 6.59
CA ILE A 78 -3.08 1.44 7.14
C ILE A 78 -1.76 1.84 7.80
N MET A 79 -1.21 0.93 8.59
CA MET A 79 0.14 0.98 9.10
C MET A 79 0.86 -0.32 8.72
N VAL A 80 2.08 -0.25 8.23
CA VAL A 80 2.91 -1.43 7.92
C VAL A 80 4.07 -1.50 8.90
N ALA A 81 4.22 -2.62 9.62
CA ALA A 81 5.29 -2.87 10.57
C ALA A 81 5.70 -4.34 10.54
N ASP A 82 7.00 -4.64 10.44
CA ASP A 82 7.56 -6.01 10.42
C ASP A 82 6.86 -6.95 9.41
N ASP A 83 6.64 -6.46 8.18
CA ASP A 83 5.87 -7.19 7.14
C ASP A 83 4.42 -7.51 7.53
N ILE A 84 3.88 -6.86 8.57
CA ILE A 84 2.48 -6.95 8.99
C ILE A 84 1.77 -5.63 8.66
N ILE A 85 0.62 -5.76 8.01
CA ILE A 85 -0.24 -4.65 7.62
C ILE A 85 -1.38 -4.55 8.62
N PHE A 86 -1.58 -3.38 9.21
CA PHE A 86 -2.64 -3.07 10.16
C PHE A 86 -3.61 -2.06 9.55
N LEU A 87 -4.91 -2.28 9.68
CA LEU A 87 -5.94 -1.34 9.25
C LEU A 87 -6.22 -0.30 10.34
N ILE A 88 -6.38 0.98 9.98
CA ILE A 88 -6.62 2.11 10.89
C ILE A 88 -8.01 2.72 10.66
#